data_AF-A8XYR7-F1
#
_entry.id   AF-A8XYR7-F1
#
_cell.length_a   1.000
_cell.length_b   1.000
_cell.length_c   1.000
_cell.angle_alpha   90.00
_cell.angle_beta   90.00
_cell.angle_gamma   90.00
#
_symmetry.space_group_name_H-M   'P 1'
#
loop_
_entity.id
_entity.type
_entity.pdbx_description
1 polymer ?
#
loop_
_entity_poly.entity_id
_entity_poly.type
_entity_poly.pdbx_seq_one_letter_code
_entity_poly.pdbx_strand_id
1 'polypeptide(L)'
;MNAIRKIFSRKSSSKSQQLQEQVDLKRMEREELMRALELEQKKNEMLEYSLNGGIVRKNYREEVDFQTSRSKDIQKKIEEGEERFQELFKENDEHLQLLLVLASLNIELDSVFSPENMTAFLRNEKAQTEKQRQKMLQAWQLLKAPEKNHLKPWRCCEICNQEFQQTDERVPRILGCGHTYCHTCLVQLAKNTPKSSAICCAVDKKYTVLHDNKVERLPKNFTVMHM
;
A
#
# COMPACT_ATOMS: atom_id res chain seq x y z
N MET A 1 -3.80 -9.31 16.90
CA MET A 1 -3.62 -10.22 15.75
C MET A 1 -3.58 -11.72 16.11
N ASN A 2 -3.27 -12.12 17.36
CA ASN A 2 -3.24 -13.54 17.79
C ASN A 2 -4.61 -14.25 17.92
N ALA A 3 -5.72 -13.51 17.95
CA ALA A 3 -7.06 -14.10 18.07
C ALA A 3 -7.60 -14.67 16.74
N ILE A 4 -7.27 -14.03 15.61
CA ILE A 4 -7.84 -14.39 14.29
C ILE A 4 -7.18 -15.68 13.74
N ARG A 5 -5.87 -15.88 13.96
CA ARG A 5 -5.13 -17.10 13.56
C ARG A 5 -5.56 -18.36 14.34
N LYS A 6 -5.89 -18.23 15.64
CA LYS A 6 -6.43 -19.35 16.45
C LYS A 6 -7.83 -19.79 16.02
N ILE A 7 -8.65 -18.87 15.52
CA ILE A 7 -10.01 -19.18 15.03
C ILE A 7 -9.95 -19.89 13.67
N PHE A 8 -9.05 -19.47 12.76
CA PHE A 8 -8.88 -20.10 11.44
C PHE A 8 -8.23 -21.50 11.52
N SER A 9 -7.23 -21.71 12.38
CA SER A 9 -6.60 -23.02 12.61
C SER A 9 -7.56 -24.04 13.28
N ARG A 10 -8.40 -23.58 14.21
CA ARG A 10 -9.48 -24.43 14.77
C ARG A 10 -10.57 -24.75 13.74
N LYS A 11 -10.91 -23.80 12.86
CA LYS A 11 -11.91 -24.03 11.79
C LYS A 11 -11.42 -24.97 10.68
N SER A 12 -10.16 -24.91 10.28
CA SER A 12 -9.61 -25.82 9.25
C SER A 12 -9.42 -27.25 9.79
N SER A 13 -8.94 -27.39 11.03
CA SER A 13 -8.86 -28.69 11.73
C SER A 13 -10.25 -29.28 11.97
N SER A 14 -11.23 -28.46 12.36
CA SER A 14 -12.62 -28.89 12.55
C SER A 14 -13.29 -29.30 11.24
N LYS A 15 -12.99 -28.63 10.12
CA LYS A 15 -13.58 -28.95 8.80
C LYS A 15 -12.95 -30.21 8.20
N SER A 16 -11.65 -30.43 8.38
CA SER A 16 -10.96 -31.67 7.98
C SER A 16 -11.40 -32.87 8.83
N GLN A 17 -11.58 -32.69 10.14
CA GLN A 17 -12.14 -33.72 11.01
C GLN A 17 -13.60 -34.06 10.66
N GLN A 18 -14.43 -33.04 10.36
CA GLN A 18 -15.80 -33.25 9.87
C GLN A 18 -15.83 -34.00 8.54
N LEU A 19 -14.88 -33.72 7.64
CA LEU A 19 -14.82 -34.41 6.35
C LEU A 19 -14.41 -35.88 6.52
N GLN A 20 -13.45 -36.16 7.42
CA GLN A 20 -13.04 -37.51 7.76
C GLN A 20 -14.19 -38.33 8.38
N GLU A 21 -14.92 -37.72 9.32
CA GLU A 21 -16.09 -38.34 9.95
C GLU A 21 -17.21 -38.63 8.94
N GLN A 22 -17.42 -37.75 7.95
CA GLN A 22 -18.35 -38.00 6.84
C GLN A 22 -17.89 -39.15 5.95
N VAL A 23 -16.60 -39.29 5.68
CA VAL A 23 -16.04 -40.40 4.89
C VAL A 23 -16.21 -41.73 5.62
N ASP A 24 -15.97 -41.77 6.92
CA ASP A 24 -16.10 -42.99 7.72
C ASP A 24 -17.57 -43.43 7.87
N LEU A 25 -18.50 -42.48 8.03
CA LEU A 25 -19.94 -42.74 7.99
C LEU A 25 -20.37 -43.34 6.64
N LYS A 26 -19.87 -42.77 5.53
CA LYS A 26 -20.19 -43.27 4.18
C LYS A 26 -19.61 -44.65 3.90
N ARG A 27 -18.45 -44.98 4.49
CA ARG A 27 -17.85 -46.32 4.43
C ARG A 27 -18.73 -47.35 5.15
N MET A 28 -19.19 -47.04 6.36
CA MET A 28 -20.09 -47.91 7.11
C MET A 28 -21.42 -48.12 6.37
N GLU A 29 -21.99 -47.05 5.81
CA GLU A 29 -23.23 -47.12 5.01
C GLU A 29 -23.05 -48.03 3.79
N ARG A 30 -21.90 -47.98 3.11
CA ARG A 30 -21.59 -48.88 1.99
C ARG A 30 -21.50 -50.34 2.42
N GLU A 31 -20.86 -50.63 3.55
CA GLU A 31 -20.74 -52.00 4.08
C GLU A 31 -22.08 -52.59 4.53
N GLU A 32 -22.97 -51.75 5.06
CA GLU A 32 -24.36 -52.15 5.35
C GLU A 32 -25.15 -52.43 4.08
N LEU A 33 -25.03 -51.58 3.06
CA LEU A 33 -25.69 -51.78 1.77
C LEU A 33 -25.20 -53.04 1.04
N MET A 34 -23.90 -53.35 1.09
CA MET A 34 -23.34 -54.57 0.51
C MET A 34 -23.89 -55.83 1.20
N ARG A 35 -23.97 -55.84 2.54
CA ARG A 35 -24.58 -56.94 3.29
C ARG A 35 -26.08 -57.08 3.00
N ALA A 36 -26.79 -55.97 2.82
CA ALA A 36 -28.20 -55.98 2.44
C ALA A 36 -28.39 -56.54 1.01
N LEU A 37 -27.50 -56.18 0.07
CA LEU A 37 -27.54 -56.68 -1.30
C LEU A 37 -27.34 -58.21 -1.35
N GLU A 38 -26.34 -58.74 -0.64
CA GLU A 38 -26.11 -60.19 -0.56
C GLU A 38 -27.32 -60.93 0.04
N LEU A 39 -27.99 -60.34 1.04
CA LEU A 39 -29.17 -60.94 1.64
C LEU A 39 -30.35 -60.96 0.66
N GLU A 40 -30.56 -59.89 -0.11
CA GLU A 40 -31.61 -59.84 -1.14
C GLU A 40 -31.30 -60.79 -2.31
N GLN A 41 -30.04 -60.94 -2.71
CA GLN A 41 -29.63 -61.92 -3.73
C GLN A 41 -29.96 -63.34 -3.30
N LYS A 42 -29.64 -63.73 -2.05
CA LYS A 42 -30.01 -65.05 -1.51
C LYS A 42 -31.51 -65.26 -1.40
N LYS A 43 -32.27 -64.21 -1.06
CA LYS A 43 -33.74 -64.28 -1.07
C LYS A 43 -34.23 -64.59 -2.47
N ASN A 44 -33.74 -63.88 -3.49
CA ASN A 44 -34.10 -64.11 -4.89
C ASN A 44 -33.81 -65.55 -5.34
N GLU A 45 -32.65 -66.12 -5.03
CA GLU A 45 -32.32 -67.52 -5.36
C GLU A 45 -33.32 -68.53 -4.75
N MET A 46 -33.66 -68.38 -3.47
CA MET A 46 -34.65 -69.23 -2.77
C MET A 46 -36.04 -69.11 -3.40
N LEU A 47 -36.34 -67.90 -3.82
CA LEU A 47 -37.55 -67.52 -4.49
C LEU A 47 -37.62 -68.26 -5.85
N GLU A 48 -36.51 -68.41 -6.59
CA GLU A 48 -36.49 -68.99 -7.97
C GLU A 48 -36.80 -70.48 -7.92
N TYR A 49 -36.32 -71.14 -6.87
CA TYR A 49 -36.61 -72.55 -6.59
C TYR A 49 -38.11 -72.81 -6.38
N SER A 50 -38.83 -71.86 -5.76
CA SER A 50 -40.27 -71.97 -5.50
C SER A 50 -41.13 -71.85 -6.77
N LEU A 51 -40.54 -71.45 -7.90
CA LEU A 51 -41.28 -71.05 -9.10
C LEU A 51 -41.67 -72.12 -10.07
N ASN A 52 -41.24 -73.34 -9.84
CA ASN A 52 -41.51 -74.40 -10.80
C ASN A 52 -43.01 -74.79 -10.88
N GLY A 53 -43.92 -74.11 -10.15
CA GLY A 53 -45.39 -74.12 -10.32
C GLY A 53 -45.98 -72.85 -10.99
N GLY A 54 -46.83 -73.01 -12.01
CA GLY A 54 -47.10 -71.98 -13.05
C GLY A 54 -47.84 -70.68 -12.72
N ILE A 55 -48.61 -70.56 -11.64
CA ILE A 55 -49.25 -69.29 -11.24
C ILE A 55 -48.31 -68.47 -10.34
N VAL A 56 -47.51 -69.16 -9.52
CA VAL A 56 -46.39 -68.57 -8.77
C VAL A 56 -45.37 -67.95 -9.73
N ARG A 57 -45.19 -68.54 -10.93
CA ARG A 57 -44.28 -68.02 -11.98
C ARG A 57 -44.47 -66.57 -12.38
N LYS A 58 -45.71 -66.08 -12.48
CA LYS A 58 -45.97 -64.73 -13.01
C LYS A 58 -45.71 -63.65 -11.96
N ASN A 59 -46.34 -63.77 -10.79
CA ASN A 59 -46.15 -62.84 -9.66
C ASN A 59 -44.70 -62.77 -9.21
N TYR A 60 -44.00 -63.88 -9.33
CA TYR A 60 -42.60 -63.93 -9.02
C TYR A 60 -41.68 -63.35 -10.07
N ARG A 61 -41.96 -63.59 -11.36
CA ARG A 61 -41.16 -62.97 -12.42
C ARG A 61 -41.22 -61.45 -12.26
N GLU A 62 -42.40 -60.92 -11.95
CA GLU A 62 -42.61 -59.52 -11.61
C GLU A 62 -41.81 -59.10 -10.35
N GLU A 63 -41.78 -59.92 -9.30
CA GLU A 63 -40.95 -59.67 -8.10
C GLU A 63 -39.44 -59.69 -8.40
N VAL A 64 -38.94 -60.67 -9.16
CA VAL A 64 -37.53 -60.74 -9.56
C VAL A 64 -37.15 -59.59 -10.47
N ASP A 65 -38.02 -59.19 -11.40
CA ASP A 65 -37.81 -58.03 -12.26
C ASP A 65 -37.73 -56.74 -11.42
N PHE A 66 -38.57 -56.62 -10.38
CA PHE A 66 -38.54 -55.51 -9.42
C PHE A 66 -37.24 -55.50 -8.59
N GLN A 67 -36.86 -56.64 -8.01
CA GLN A 67 -35.62 -56.75 -7.21
C GLN A 67 -34.36 -56.56 -8.06
N THR A 68 -34.38 -57.01 -9.32
CA THR A 68 -33.30 -56.79 -10.28
C THR A 68 -33.18 -55.32 -10.65
N SER A 69 -34.32 -54.65 -10.90
CA SER A 69 -34.35 -53.20 -11.16
C SER A 69 -33.82 -52.41 -9.96
N ARG A 70 -34.27 -52.75 -8.76
CA ARG A 70 -33.79 -52.15 -7.51
C ARG A 70 -32.29 -52.40 -7.28
N SER A 71 -31.79 -53.60 -7.57
CA SER A 71 -30.36 -53.93 -7.46
C SER A 71 -29.53 -53.12 -8.45
N LYS A 72 -30.02 -52.93 -9.69
CA LYS A 72 -29.38 -52.07 -10.68
C LYS A 72 -29.36 -50.60 -10.25
N ASP A 73 -30.44 -50.10 -9.66
CA ASP A 73 -30.50 -48.73 -9.15
C ASP A 73 -29.52 -48.51 -7.98
N ILE A 74 -29.39 -49.51 -7.09
CA ILE A 74 -28.41 -49.47 -6.00
C ILE A 74 -26.99 -49.50 -6.56
N GLN A 75 -26.71 -50.39 -7.53
CA GLN A 75 -25.41 -50.50 -8.18
C GLN A 75 -25.00 -49.18 -8.83
N LYS A 76 -25.92 -48.54 -9.57
CA LYS A 76 -25.70 -47.23 -10.19
C LYS A 76 -25.37 -46.15 -9.16
N LYS A 77 -26.08 -46.12 -8.02
CA LYS A 77 -25.80 -45.15 -6.94
C LYS A 77 -24.44 -45.39 -6.26
N ILE A 78 -24.00 -46.65 -6.18
CA ILE A 78 -22.67 -46.99 -5.68
C ILE A 78 -21.61 -46.45 -6.65
N GLU A 79 -21.77 -46.69 -7.95
CA GLU A 79 -20.86 -46.18 -9.00
C GLU A 79 -20.79 -44.65 -8.99
N GLU A 80 -21.93 -43.95 -8.98
CA GLU A 80 -22.00 -42.49 -8.86
C GLU A 80 -21.34 -41.98 -7.55
N GLY A 81 -21.49 -42.73 -6.47
CA GLY A 81 -20.85 -42.43 -5.19
C GLY A 81 -19.33 -42.60 -5.22
N GLU A 82 -18.83 -43.63 -5.92
CA GLU A 82 -17.39 -43.88 -6.08
C GLU A 82 -16.72 -42.85 -6.98
N GLU A 83 -17.37 -42.46 -8.09
CA GLU A 83 -16.89 -41.37 -8.95
C GLU A 83 -16.76 -40.07 -8.16
N ARG A 84 -17.81 -39.70 -7.42
CA ARG A 84 -17.79 -38.49 -6.60
C ARG A 84 -16.77 -38.54 -5.46
N PHE A 85 -16.55 -39.72 -4.89
CA PHE A 85 -15.50 -39.90 -3.89
C PHE A 85 -14.10 -39.70 -4.48
N GLN A 86 -13.85 -40.19 -5.70
CA GLN A 86 -12.58 -39.97 -6.40
C GLN A 86 -12.36 -38.50 -6.76
N GLU A 87 -13.40 -37.78 -7.17
CA GLU A 87 -13.33 -36.33 -7.43
C GLU A 87 -12.94 -35.56 -6.16
N LEU A 88 -13.64 -35.80 -5.05
CA LEU A 88 -13.33 -35.17 -3.77
C LEU A 88 -11.91 -35.49 -3.28
N PHE A 89 -11.43 -36.71 -3.54
CA PHE A 89 -10.06 -37.10 -3.19
C PHE A 89 -9.03 -36.28 -3.98
N LYS A 90 -9.25 -36.05 -5.28
CA LYS A 90 -8.38 -35.19 -6.12
C LYS A 90 -8.40 -33.75 -5.65
N GLU A 91 -9.57 -33.17 -5.40
CA GLU A 91 -9.70 -31.80 -4.87
C GLU A 91 -8.95 -31.63 -3.54
N ASN A 92 -9.05 -32.63 -2.64
CA ASN A 92 -8.35 -32.60 -1.36
C ASN A 92 -6.82 -32.66 -1.52
N ASP A 93 -6.30 -33.42 -2.49
CA ASP A 93 -4.86 -33.47 -2.79
C ASP A 93 -4.35 -32.14 -3.36
N GLU A 94 -5.11 -31.51 -4.27
CA GLU A 94 -4.82 -30.17 -4.79
C GLU A 94 -4.78 -29.12 -3.66
N HIS A 95 -5.75 -29.18 -2.75
CA HIS A 95 -5.77 -28.30 -1.57
C HIS A 95 -4.55 -28.52 -0.65
N LEU A 96 -4.11 -29.76 -0.48
CA LEU A 96 -2.93 -30.09 0.32
C LEU A 96 -1.65 -29.53 -0.32
N GLN A 97 -1.50 -29.66 -1.65
CA GLN A 97 -0.38 -29.07 -2.40
C GLN A 97 -0.33 -27.55 -2.24
N LEU A 98 -1.48 -26.88 -2.35
CA LEU A 98 -1.56 -25.43 -2.15
C LEU A 98 -1.13 -25.02 -0.74
N LEU A 99 -1.54 -25.78 0.28
CA LEU A 99 -1.16 -25.56 1.68
C LEU A 99 0.35 -25.66 1.90
N LEU A 100 1.02 -26.62 1.25
CA LEU A 100 2.47 -26.77 1.32
C LEU A 100 3.20 -25.57 0.70
N VAL A 101 2.75 -25.09 -0.46
CA VAL A 101 3.31 -23.89 -1.11
C VAL A 101 3.12 -22.63 -0.26
N LEU A 102 1.96 -22.46 0.36
CA LEU A 102 1.73 -21.32 1.26
C LEU A 102 2.64 -21.37 2.50
N ALA A 103 2.89 -22.56 3.03
CA ALA A 103 3.80 -22.74 4.16
C ALA A 103 5.25 -22.37 3.80
N SER A 104 5.74 -22.78 2.62
CA SER A 104 7.10 -22.43 2.18
C SER A 104 7.27 -20.93 1.95
N LEU A 105 6.31 -20.28 1.29
CA LEU A 105 6.34 -18.82 1.07
C LEU A 105 6.32 -18.02 2.38
N ASN A 106 5.57 -18.49 3.39
CA ASN A 106 5.55 -17.83 4.70
C ASN A 106 6.92 -17.92 5.40
N ILE A 107 7.63 -19.05 5.27
CA ILE A 107 8.98 -19.21 5.81
C ILE A 107 9.96 -18.24 5.12
N GLU A 108 9.87 -18.08 3.80
CA GLU A 108 10.71 -17.14 3.05
C GLU A 108 10.45 -15.68 3.49
N LEU A 109 9.19 -15.29 3.66
CA LEU A 109 8.83 -13.95 4.16
C LEU A 109 9.38 -13.70 5.57
N ASP A 110 9.30 -14.67 6.47
CA ASP A 110 9.87 -14.56 7.83
C ASP A 110 11.40 -14.39 7.78
N SER A 111 12.07 -14.97 6.79
CA SER A 111 13.52 -14.78 6.59
C SER A 111 13.86 -13.37 6.07
N VAL A 112 13.09 -12.84 5.12
CA VAL A 112 13.33 -11.51 4.52
C VAL A 112 13.02 -10.40 5.51
N PHE A 113 11.93 -10.53 6.26
CA PHE A 113 11.51 -9.57 7.27
C PHE A 113 12.00 -9.91 8.67
N SER A 114 13.06 -10.72 8.78
CA SER A 114 13.66 -11.02 10.07
C SER A 114 14.12 -9.73 10.77
N PRO A 115 14.03 -9.64 12.11
CA PRO A 115 14.51 -8.49 12.86
C PRO A 115 15.97 -8.13 12.53
N GLU A 116 16.81 -9.13 12.28
CA GLU A 116 18.22 -8.94 11.90
C GLU A 116 18.34 -8.25 10.54
N ASN A 117 17.60 -8.73 9.53
CA ASN A 117 17.63 -8.16 8.18
C ASN A 117 17.05 -6.74 8.16
N MET A 118 15.93 -6.51 8.86
CA MET A 118 15.35 -5.18 8.98
C MET A 118 16.27 -4.21 9.73
N THR A 119 16.90 -4.64 10.83
CA THR A 119 17.83 -3.78 11.57
C THR A 119 19.10 -3.49 10.77
N ALA A 120 19.62 -4.45 10.01
CA ALA A 120 20.74 -4.24 9.10
C ALA A 120 20.39 -3.22 8.00
N PHE A 121 19.21 -3.34 7.38
CA PHE A 121 18.71 -2.38 6.40
C PHE A 121 18.62 -0.97 6.99
N LEU A 122 17.99 -0.82 8.15
CA LEU A 122 17.86 0.48 8.83
C LEU A 122 19.21 1.10 9.19
N ARG A 123 20.20 0.30 9.62
CA ARG A 123 21.57 0.79 9.88
C ARG A 123 22.23 1.30 8.60
N ASN A 124 22.10 0.57 7.50
CA ASN A 124 22.68 0.97 6.22
C ASN A 124 22.09 2.30 5.71
N GLU A 125 20.76 2.41 5.72
CA GLU A 125 20.05 3.65 5.36
C GLU A 125 20.50 4.85 6.22
N LYS A 126 20.61 4.64 7.54
CA LYS A 126 21.11 5.66 8.47
C LYS A 126 22.55 6.06 8.15
N ALA A 127 23.42 5.10 7.86
CA ALA A 127 24.82 5.37 7.50
C ALA A 127 24.94 6.13 6.17
N GLN A 128 24.12 5.79 5.18
CA GLN A 128 24.07 6.52 3.90
C GLN A 128 23.60 7.95 4.09
N THR A 129 22.53 8.16 4.87
CA THR A 129 21.99 9.48 5.19
C THR A 129 23.04 10.34 5.90
N GLU A 130 23.75 9.76 6.88
CA GLU A 130 24.82 10.47 7.60
C GLU A 130 25.97 10.85 6.68
N LYS A 131 26.37 9.96 5.77
CA LYS A 131 27.40 10.24 4.76
C LYS A 131 27.00 11.40 3.84
N GLN A 132 25.73 11.45 3.42
CA GLN A 132 25.21 12.56 2.61
C GLN A 132 25.16 13.87 3.41
N ARG A 133 24.72 13.81 4.68
CA ARG A 133 24.71 14.95 5.59
C ARG A 133 26.12 15.53 5.79
N GLN A 134 27.13 14.68 5.98
CA GLN A 134 28.52 15.11 6.11
C GLN A 134 29.02 15.84 4.87
N LYS A 135 28.73 15.32 3.67
CA LYS A 135 29.06 16.00 2.40
C LYS A 135 28.41 17.38 2.30
N MET A 136 27.13 17.49 2.66
CA MET A 136 26.43 18.77 2.68
C MET A 136 27.08 19.75 3.68
N LEU A 137 27.42 19.30 4.88
CA LEU A 137 28.08 20.14 5.89
C LEU A 137 29.45 20.62 5.42
N GLN A 138 30.23 19.76 4.76
CA GLN A 138 31.52 20.14 4.17
C GLN A 138 31.34 21.17 3.06
N ALA A 139 30.38 20.97 2.15
CA ALA A 139 30.06 21.95 1.11
C ALA A 139 29.64 23.30 1.71
N TRP A 140 28.83 23.28 2.77
CA TRP A 140 28.42 24.48 3.48
C TRP A 140 29.60 25.20 4.15
N GLN A 141 30.54 24.48 4.75
CA GLN A 141 31.75 25.08 5.35
C GLN A 141 32.61 25.78 4.29
N LEU A 142 32.75 25.20 3.10
CA LEU A 142 33.49 25.83 1.99
C LEU A 142 32.80 27.12 1.51
N LEU A 143 31.47 27.14 1.46
CA LEU A 143 30.69 28.35 1.14
C LEU A 143 30.76 29.41 2.26
N LYS A 144 31.08 29.00 3.49
CA LYS A 144 31.19 29.90 4.64
C LYS A 144 32.59 30.48 4.84
N ALA A 145 33.53 30.23 3.91
CA ALA A 145 34.81 30.91 3.89
C ALA A 145 34.58 32.43 3.97
N PRO A 146 35.28 33.16 4.86
CA PRO A 146 34.93 34.54 5.15
C PRO A 146 35.20 35.38 3.90
N GLU A 147 34.13 35.87 3.28
CA GLU A 147 34.20 37.07 2.46
C GLU A 147 34.77 38.17 3.34
N LYS A 148 36.06 38.48 3.15
CA LYS A 148 36.73 39.59 3.82
C LYS A 148 35.97 40.88 3.48
N ASN A 149 35.35 41.50 4.48
CA ASN A 149 34.92 42.90 4.48
C ASN A 149 34.17 43.40 3.22
N HIS A 150 33.30 42.59 2.64
CA HIS A 150 32.31 43.12 1.72
C HIS A 150 31.09 43.52 2.54
N LEU A 151 30.84 44.82 2.68
CA LEU A 151 29.54 45.28 3.15
C LEU A 151 28.47 44.55 2.31
N LYS A 152 27.52 43.90 2.99
CA LYS A 152 26.42 43.17 2.38
C LYS A 152 25.76 44.10 1.33
N PRO A 153 25.76 43.75 0.03
CA PRO A 153 25.29 44.66 -1.02
C PRO A 153 23.88 45.21 -0.76
N TRP A 154 23.02 44.39 -0.17
CA TRP A 154 21.64 44.75 0.19
C TRP A 154 21.50 45.72 1.37
N ARG A 155 22.59 46.01 2.09
CA ARG A 155 22.61 47.02 3.16
C ARG A 155 23.17 48.38 2.71
N CYS A 156 23.66 48.47 1.48
CA CYS A 156 24.24 49.70 0.95
C CYS A 156 23.33 50.33 -0.10
N CYS A 157 23.36 51.65 -0.18
CA CYS A 157 22.75 52.38 -1.28
C CYS A 157 23.52 52.11 -2.57
N GLU A 158 22.84 51.69 -3.65
CA GLU A 158 23.47 51.40 -4.95
C GLU A 158 24.04 52.65 -5.66
N ILE A 159 23.73 53.85 -5.16
CA ILE A 159 24.22 55.12 -5.73
C ILE A 159 25.50 55.57 -5.03
N CYS A 160 25.51 55.61 -3.70
CA CYS A 160 26.65 56.12 -2.92
C CYS A 160 27.49 55.01 -2.26
N ASN A 161 27.10 53.74 -2.38
CA ASN A 161 27.73 52.56 -1.79
C ASN A 161 27.92 52.62 -0.26
N GLN A 162 27.13 53.46 0.41
CA GLN A 162 27.18 53.64 1.86
C GLN A 162 26.08 52.82 2.53
N GLU A 163 26.38 52.28 3.72
CA GLU A 163 25.42 51.54 4.52
C GLU A 163 24.24 52.43 4.93
N PHE A 164 23.03 51.86 4.84
CA PHE A 164 21.81 52.49 5.31
C PHE A 164 21.85 52.69 6.82
N GLN A 165 21.19 53.76 7.29
CA GLN A 165 21.10 54.05 8.72
C GLN A 165 19.67 54.45 9.08
N GLN A 166 19.38 54.46 10.37
CA GLN A 166 18.09 54.89 10.90
C GLN A 166 17.92 56.43 10.89
N THR A 167 19.01 57.17 10.67
CA THR A 167 19.07 58.64 10.59
C THR A 167 18.46 59.15 9.30
N ASP A 168 17.90 60.37 9.32
CA ASP A 168 17.12 60.91 8.19
C ASP A 168 17.90 61.03 6.87
N GLU A 169 19.22 61.23 6.91
CA GLU A 169 20.03 61.37 5.69
C GLU A 169 20.25 60.05 4.94
N ARG A 170 20.38 58.95 5.69
CA ARG A 170 20.70 57.61 5.17
C ARG A 170 19.58 56.60 5.32
N VAL A 171 18.39 57.07 5.67
CA VAL A 171 17.21 56.22 5.75
C VAL A 171 16.90 55.61 4.38
N PRO A 172 16.79 54.28 4.28
CA PRO A 172 16.46 53.60 3.03
C PRO A 172 14.99 53.78 2.71
N ARG A 173 14.69 54.22 1.49
CA ARG A 173 13.31 54.37 0.99
C ARG A 173 13.12 53.62 -0.32
N ILE A 174 11.91 53.12 -0.52
CA ILE A 174 11.54 52.23 -1.63
C ILE A 174 10.85 53.03 -2.73
N LEU A 175 11.32 52.89 -3.96
CA LEU A 175 10.65 53.38 -5.17
C LEU A 175 9.53 52.42 -5.59
N GLY A 176 8.61 52.84 -6.46
CA GLY A 176 7.49 52.01 -6.94
C GLY A 176 7.94 50.73 -7.68
N CYS A 177 9.19 50.69 -8.16
CA CYS A 177 9.79 49.50 -8.76
C CYS A 177 10.41 48.50 -7.77
N GLY A 178 10.49 48.85 -6.48
CA GLY A 178 11.07 48.01 -5.42
C GLY A 178 12.53 48.31 -5.08
N HIS A 179 13.26 49.07 -5.91
CA HIS A 179 14.64 49.47 -5.61
C HIS A 179 14.70 50.44 -4.42
N THR A 180 15.74 50.28 -3.61
CA THR A 180 15.92 51.01 -2.35
C THR A 180 17.16 51.90 -2.41
N TYR A 181 17.00 53.16 -2.03
CA TYR A 181 18.07 54.15 -2.00
C TYR A 181 18.03 54.95 -0.70
N CYS A 182 19.15 55.57 -0.33
CA CYS A 182 19.14 56.46 0.82
C CYS A 182 18.40 57.76 0.48
N HIS A 183 17.83 58.41 1.50
CA HIS A 183 17.06 59.64 1.34
C HIS A 183 17.83 60.74 0.62
N THR A 184 19.10 60.97 0.98
CA THR A 184 19.97 61.96 0.32
C THR A 184 20.14 61.72 -1.18
N CYS A 185 20.37 60.46 -1.61
CA CYS A 185 20.45 60.13 -3.02
C CYS A 185 19.11 60.32 -3.75
N LEU A 186 17.98 60.02 -3.10
CA LEU A 186 16.66 60.27 -3.68
C LEU A 186 16.35 61.75 -3.85
N VAL A 187 16.77 62.59 -2.90
CA VAL A 187 16.66 64.06 -3.03
C VAL A 187 17.47 64.57 -4.23
N GLN A 188 18.67 64.02 -4.44
CA GLN A 188 19.48 64.35 -5.62
C GLN A 188 18.83 63.88 -6.93
N LEU A 189 18.30 62.66 -6.96
CA LEU A 189 17.59 62.14 -8.13
C LEU A 189 16.34 62.95 -8.46
N ALA A 190 15.57 63.38 -7.45
CA ALA A 190 14.39 64.21 -7.64
C ALA A 190 14.76 65.58 -8.27
N LYS A 191 15.86 66.20 -7.82
CA LYS A 191 16.37 67.47 -8.40
C LYS A 191 16.83 67.32 -9.85
N ASN A 192 17.42 66.18 -10.18
CA ASN A 192 17.98 65.92 -11.51
C ASN A 192 16.95 65.33 -12.49
N THR A 193 15.72 65.05 -12.04
CA THR A 193 14.67 64.51 -12.91
C THR A 193 13.93 65.67 -13.59
N PRO A 194 13.81 65.69 -14.93
CA PRO A 194 13.17 66.79 -15.67
C PRO A 194 11.68 66.98 -15.35
N LYS A 195 11.04 65.97 -14.76
CA LYS A 195 9.67 66.06 -14.22
C LYS A 195 9.74 66.26 -12.72
N SER A 196 9.39 67.46 -12.25
CA SER A 196 9.44 67.86 -10.84
C SER A 196 8.56 67.02 -9.88
N SER A 197 7.67 66.19 -10.42
CA SER A 197 6.76 65.32 -9.66
C SER A 197 7.09 63.82 -9.72
N ALA A 198 8.24 63.43 -10.26
CA ALA A 198 8.62 62.03 -10.35
C ALA A 198 10.13 61.81 -10.17
N ILE A 199 10.51 60.61 -9.74
CA ILE A 199 11.90 60.15 -9.68
C ILE A 199 12.09 59.01 -10.68
N CYS A 200 13.14 59.08 -11.49
CA CYS A 200 13.58 57.97 -12.33
C CYS A 200 14.56 57.06 -11.55
N CYS A 201 14.28 55.76 -11.49
CA CYS A 201 15.16 54.78 -10.85
C CYS A 201 16.50 54.67 -11.60
N ALA A 202 17.62 54.63 -10.86
CA ALA A 202 18.95 54.51 -11.45
C ALA A 202 19.19 53.13 -12.09
N VAL A 203 18.58 52.07 -11.57
CA VAL A 203 18.76 50.68 -12.04
C VAL A 203 17.89 50.35 -13.23
N ASP A 204 16.56 50.43 -13.07
CA ASP A 204 15.60 49.94 -14.08
C ASP A 204 14.89 51.05 -14.86
N LYS A 205 15.28 52.31 -14.64
CA LYS A 205 14.77 53.52 -15.33
C LYS A 205 13.26 53.71 -15.23
N LYS A 206 12.58 53.03 -14.30
CA LYS A 206 11.14 53.23 -14.04
C LYS A 206 10.90 54.50 -13.23
N TYR A 207 9.79 55.17 -13.52
CA TYR A 207 9.39 56.38 -12.81
C TYR A 207 8.52 56.07 -11.61
N THR A 208 8.81 56.71 -10.48
CA THR A 208 7.96 56.72 -9.28
C THR A 208 7.43 58.13 -9.07
N VAL A 209 6.11 58.28 -8.99
CA VAL A 209 5.46 59.58 -8.73
C VAL A 209 5.68 59.98 -7.27
N LEU A 210 6.05 61.24 -7.04
CA LEU A 210 6.16 61.82 -5.71
C LEU A 210 4.85 62.53 -5.35
N HIS A 211 4.21 62.09 -4.28
CA HIS A 211 3.09 62.83 -3.70
C HIS A 211 3.59 64.10 -2.99
N ASP A 212 3.03 65.25 -3.36
CA ASP A 212 3.43 66.60 -2.91
C ASP A 212 4.90 66.94 -3.17
N ASN A 213 5.53 66.31 -4.16
CA ASN A 213 6.95 66.48 -4.53
C ASN A 213 7.94 66.25 -3.36
N LYS A 214 7.52 65.48 -2.33
CA LYS A 214 8.31 65.23 -1.12
C LYS A 214 8.85 63.80 -1.07
N VAL A 215 10.18 63.68 -1.02
CA VAL A 215 10.87 62.40 -0.87
C VAL A 215 10.58 61.75 0.49
N GLU A 216 10.28 62.53 1.54
CA GLU A 216 10.01 61.97 2.87
C GLU A 216 8.77 61.08 2.92
N ARG A 217 7.88 61.18 1.91
CA ARG A 217 6.67 60.37 1.82
C ARG A 217 6.87 59.00 1.19
N LEU A 218 8.03 58.74 0.58
CA LEU A 218 8.35 57.41 0.10
C LEU A 218 8.50 56.45 1.29
N PRO A 219 7.95 55.22 1.22
CA PRO A 219 7.97 54.29 2.33
C PRO A 219 9.40 53.92 2.72
N LYS A 220 9.67 53.85 4.03
CA LYS A 220 10.94 53.38 4.58
C LYS A 220 11.06 51.87 4.38
N ASN A 221 12.25 51.39 4.02
CA ASN A 221 12.52 49.96 3.95
C ASN A 221 13.00 49.44 5.31
N PHE A 222 12.06 49.00 6.16
CA PHE A 222 12.39 48.47 7.48
C PHE A 222 13.18 47.16 7.43
N THR A 223 13.01 46.36 6.38
CA THR A 223 13.69 45.06 6.23
C THR A 223 15.20 45.23 6.16
N VAL A 224 15.70 46.23 5.41
CA VAL A 224 17.16 46.49 5.32
C VAL A 224 17.70 47.28 6.51
N MET A 225 16.84 47.91 7.33
CA MET A 225 17.25 48.61 8.55
C MET A 225 17.41 47.68 9.77
N HIS A 226 16.73 46.54 9.80
CA HIS A 226 16.67 45.64 10.98
C HIS A 226 17.36 44.28 10.80
N MET A 227 17.80 43.93 9.59
CA MET A 227 18.52 42.69 9.24
C MET A 227 20.01 42.89 9.30
#